data_AF-A0A840IAB7-F1
#
_entry.id   AF-A0A840IAB7-F1
#
_cell.length_a   1.000
_cell.length_b   1.000
_cell.length_c   1.000
_cell.angle_alpha   90.00
_cell.angle_beta   90.00
_cell.angle_gamma   90.00
#
_symmetry.space_group_name_H-M   'P 1'
#
loop_
_entity.id
_entity.type
_entity.pdbx_description
1 polymer ?
#
loop_
_entity_poly.entity_id
_entity_poly.type
_entity_poly.pdbx_seq_one_letter_code
_entity_poly.pdbx_strand_id
1 'polypeptide(L)' 'MNMARDPWTDPDPQPGDFDADLDAIDPRYVEAHPGDPDAKLTIVVGVEGEDAERLQQLAARRRQRPAEVISSLLRSA' A
#
# COMPACT_ATOMS: atom_id res chain seq x y z
N MET A 1 33.18 5.56 -14.23
CA MET A 1 32.19 6.61 -14.50
C MET A 1 30.86 5.90 -14.71
N ASN A 2 29.98 5.92 -13.70
CA ASN A 2 28.65 5.33 -13.84
C ASN A 2 27.80 6.34 -14.61
N MET A 3 27.36 6.01 -15.82
CA MET A 3 26.34 6.81 -16.49
C MET A 3 25.05 6.54 -15.73
N ALA A 4 24.65 7.47 -14.85
CA ALA A 4 23.31 7.42 -14.27
C ALA A 4 22.32 7.36 -15.44
N ARG A 5 21.49 6.32 -15.47
CA ARG A 5 20.45 6.22 -16.48
C ARG A 5 19.45 7.34 -16.20
N ASP A 6 19.06 8.05 -17.25
CA ASP A 6 18.04 9.07 -17.13
C ASP A 6 16.71 8.37 -16.78
N PRO A 7 16.15 8.62 -15.58
CA PRO A 7 14.98 7.90 -15.11
C PRO A 7 13.74 8.16 -15.99
N TRP A 8 13.73 9.27 -16.74
CA TRP A 8 12.64 9.60 -17.67
C TRP A 8 12.66 8.76 -18.96
N THR A 9 13.78 8.11 -19.26
CA THR A 9 13.94 7.30 -20.48
C THR A 9 14.32 5.84 -20.22
N ASP A 10 14.51 5.46 -18.94
CA ASP A 10 14.68 4.06 -18.55
C ASP A 10 13.36 3.30 -18.74
N PRO A 11 13.36 2.14 -19.43
CA PRO A 11 12.16 1.30 -19.55
C PRO A 11 11.72 0.64 -18.22
N ASP A 12 12.57 0.60 -17.19
CA ASP A 12 12.27 0.03 -15.88
C ASP A 12 12.96 0.84 -14.75
N PRO A 13 12.53 2.09 -14.49
CA PRO A 13 13.09 2.91 -13.43
C PRO A 13 12.79 2.27 -12.07
N GLN A 14 13.79 2.23 -11.22
CA GLN A 14 13.69 1.65 -9.89
C GLN A 14 13.13 2.67 -8.88
N PRO A 15 12.53 2.19 -7.76
CA PRO A 15 12.15 3.08 -6.67
C PRO A 15 13.33 3.94 -6.21
N GLY A 16 13.13 5.26 -6.12
CA GLY A 16 14.15 6.24 -5.72
C GLY A 16 14.88 6.94 -6.88
N ASP A 17 14.73 6.46 -8.11
CA ASP A 17 15.43 7.04 -9.27
C ASP A 17 14.99 8.48 -9.61
N PHE A 18 13.81 8.92 -9.13
CA PHE A 18 13.27 10.26 -9.33
C PHE A 18 13.44 11.20 -8.13
N ASP A 19 14.00 10.73 -7.00
CA ASP A 19 14.00 11.51 -5.76
C ASP A 19 14.70 12.86 -5.91
N ALA A 20 15.84 12.90 -6.62
CA ALA A 20 16.59 14.12 -6.88
C ALA A 20 15.84 15.12 -7.79
N ASP A 21 15.08 14.62 -8.77
CA ASP A 21 14.29 15.45 -9.67
C ASP A 21 13.09 16.04 -8.94
N LEU A 22 12.43 15.24 -8.09
CA LEU A 22 11.32 15.68 -7.23
C LEU A 22 11.77 16.75 -6.24
N ASP A 23 12.95 16.60 -5.62
CA ASP A 23 13.55 17.59 -4.73
C ASP A 23 13.87 18.92 -5.43
N ALA A 24 14.10 18.89 -6.75
CA ALA A 24 14.41 20.08 -7.55
C ALA A 24 13.16 20.82 -8.07
N ILE A 25 11.96 20.26 -7.90
CA ILE A 25 10.71 20.90 -8.35
C ILE A 25 10.45 22.15 -7.50
N ASP A 26 10.27 23.29 -8.17
CA ASP A 26 9.84 24.52 -7.50
C ASP A 26 8.46 24.28 -6.84
N PRO A 27 8.31 24.54 -5.52
CA PRO A 27 7.06 24.29 -4.79
C PRO A 27 5.82 24.94 -5.40
N ARG A 28 5.97 26.03 -6.18
CA ARG A 28 4.84 26.66 -6.87
C ARG A 28 4.18 25.78 -7.94
N TYR A 29 4.87 24.75 -8.40
CA TYR A 29 4.38 23.75 -9.35
C TYR A 29 3.95 22.45 -8.68
N VAL A 30 4.06 22.36 -7.35
CA VAL A 30 3.62 21.20 -6.57
C VAL A 30 2.22 21.48 -6.04
N GLU A 31 1.24 20.69 -6.49
CA GLU A 31 -0.10 20.70 -5.92
C GLU A 31 -0.23 19.55 -4.91
N ALA A 32 -0.31 19.90 -3.63
CA ALA A 32 -0.55 18.94 -2.57
C ALA A 32 -2.06 18.85 -2.30
N HIS A 33 -2.67 17.74 -2.69
CA HIS A 33 -4.04 17.46 -2.30
C HIS A 33 -4.05 16.80 -0.92
N PRO A 34 -4.83 17.31 0.05
CA PRO A 34 -5.13 16.53 1.23
C PRO A 34 -5.77 15.22 0.77
N GLY A 35 -5.32 14.09 1.33
CA GLY A 35 -5.95 12.80 1.08
C GLY A 35 -7.45 12.91 1.38
N ASP A 36 -8.28 12.34 0.52
CA ASP A 36 -9.72 12.35 0.73
C ASP A 36 -10.04 11.51 1.98
N PRO A 37 -10.54 12.14 3.08
CA PRO A 37 -10.85 11.43 4.31
C PRO A 37 -11.99 10.42 4.13
N ASP A 38 -12.77 10.56 3.05
CA ASP A 38 -13.86 9.67 2.68
C ASP A 38 -13.46 8.66 1.59
N ALA A 39 -12.18 8.63 1.17
CA ALA A 39 -11.68 7.66 0.22
C ALA A 39 -11.91 6.22 0.74
N LYS A 40 -12.60 5.40 -0.06
CA LYS A 40 -12.88 4.00 0.25
C LYS A 40 -12.10 3.08 -0.65
N LEU A 41 -11.18 2.32 -0.06
CA LEU A 41 -10.53 1.19 -0.72
C LEU A 41 -11.27 -0.10 -0.37
N THR A 42 -11.76 -0.81 -1.39
CA THR A 42 -12.34 -2.15 -1.23
C THR A 42 -11.32 -3.17 -1.73
N ILE A 43 -10.86 -4.05 -0.83
CA ILE A 43 -9.96 -5.16 -1.18
C ILE A 43 -10.75 -6.47 -1.04
N VAL A 44 -10.77 -7.27 -2.11
CA VAL A 44 -11.35 -8.61 -2.09
C VAL A 44 -10.21 -9.62 -1.95
N VAL A 45 -10.24 -10.42 -0.88
CA VAL A 45 -9.21 -11.43 -0.60
C VAL A 45 -9.87 -12.81 -0.54
N GLY A 46 -9.40 -13.73 -1.38
CA GLY A 46 -9.73 -15.15 -1.26
C GLY A 46 -8.77 -15.81 -0.26
N VAL A 47 -9.32 -16.50 0.73
CA VAL A 47 -8.55 -17.30 1.70
C VAL A 47 -9.10 -18.71 1.69
N GLU A 48 -8.24 -19.68 1.45
CA GLU A 48 -8.62 -21.08 1.24
C GLU A 48 -7.73 -22.02 2.05
N GLY A 49 -8.14 -23.28 2.16
CA GLY A 49 -7.35 -24.33 2.82
C GLY A 49 -7.08 -24.05 4.31
N GLU A 50 -5.86 -24.37 4.75
CA GLU A 50 -5.45 -24.25 6.16
C GLU A 50 -5.57 -22.81 6.69
N ASP A 51 -5.32 -21.81 5.85
CA ASP A 51 -5.43 -20.41 6.27
C ASP A 51 -6.89 -20.00 6.54
N ALA A 52 -7.84 -20.58 5.81
CA ALA A 52 -9.26 -20.38 6.08
C ALA A 52 -9.66 -20.98 7.43
N GLU A 53 -9.18 -22.19 7.75
CA GLU A 53 -9.41 -22.84 9.05
C GLU A 53 -8.77 -22.04 10.19
N ARG A 54 -7.54 -21.58 10.00
CA ARG A 54 -6.81 -20.77 10.98
C ARG A 54 -7.55 -19.46 11.26
N LEU A 55 -8.07 -18.80 10.23
CA LEU A 55 -8.88 -17.59 10.37
C LEU A 55 -10.17 -17.87 11.14
N GLN A 56 -10.85 -18.98 10.85
CA GLN A 56 -12.07 -19.38 11.59
C GLN A 56 -11.78 -19.63 13.07
N GLN A 57 -10.70 -20.33 13.40
CA GLN A 57 -10.30 -20.59 14.78
C GLN A 57 -9.97 -19.29 15.53
N LEU A 58 -9.25 -18.38 14.87
CA LEU A 58 -8.92 -17.06 15.44
C LEU A 58 -10.18 -16.23 15.69
N ALA A 59 -11.10 -16.22 14.73
CA ALA A 59 -12.39 -15.53 14.84
C ALA A 59 -13.23 -16.07 16.01
N ALA A 60 -13.31 -17.40 16.16
CA ALA A 60 -14.01 -18.05 17.27
C ALA A 60 -13.40 -17.67 18.64
N ARG A 61 -12.06 -17.71 18.76
CA ARG A 61 -11.34 -17.31 19.99
C ARG A 61 -11.62 -15.85 20.38
N ARG A 62 -11.73 -14.96 19.39
CA ARG A 62 -12.01 -13.54 19.59
C ARG A 62 -13.51 -13.21 19.69
N ARG A 63 -14.41 -14.19 19.49
CA ARG A 63 -15.87 -14.00 19.39
C ARG A 63 -16.24 -12.92 18.35
N GLN A 64 -15.55 -12.95 17.22
CA GLN A 64 -15.70 -12.00 16.12
C GLN A 64 -16.00 -12.74 14.82
N ARG A 65 -16.49 -12.03 13.81
CA ARG A 65 -16.56 -12.55 12.45
C ARG A 65 -15.18 -12.51 11.79
N PRO A 66 -14.86 -13.43 10.86
CA PRO A 66 -13.60 -13.42 10.12
C PRO A 66 -13.25 -12.06 9.50
N ALA A 67 -14.24 -11.36 8.93
CA ALA A 67 -14.06 -10.02 8.36
C ALA A 67 -13.64 -8.98 9.41
N GLU A 68 -14.19 -9.04 10.63
CA GLU A 68 -13.84 -8.12 11.73
C GLU A 68 -12.41 -8.36 12.22
N VAL A 69 -11.98 -9.63 12.25
CA VAL A 69 -10.60 -10.00 12.55
C VAL A 69 -9.65 -9.43 11.50
N ILE A 70 -9.95 -9.60 10.20
CA ILE A 70 -9.14 -9.04 9.10
C ILE A 70 -9.08 -7.51 9.20
N SER A 71 -10.20 -6.84 9.37
CA SER A 71 -10.24 -5.37 9.52
C SER A 71 -9.44 -4.89 10.73
N SER A 72 -9.47 -5.64 11.85
CA SER A 72 -8.67 -5.32 13.02
C SER A 72 -7.17 -5.50 12.77
N LEU A 73 -6.76 -6.56 12.06
CA LEU A 73 -5.36 -6.82 11.76
C LEU A 73 -4.77 -5.76 10.83
N LEU A 74 -5.53 -5.38 9.78
CA LEU A 74 -5.13 -4.32 8.85
C LEU A 74 -4.98 -2.95 9.52
N ARG A 75 -5.78 -2.68 10.56
CA ARG A 75 -5.68 -1.43 11.32
C ARG A 75 -4.45 -1.38 12.25
N SER A 76 -3.91 -2.54 12.63
CA SER A 76 -2.79 -2.65 13.59
C SER A 76 -1.43 -2.93 12.96
N ALA A 77 -1.38 -3.13 11.65
CA ALA A 77 -0.15 -3.33 10.87
C ALA A 77 0.52 -1.98 10.57
#